data_AF-A0A1I6IM46-F1
#
_entry.id   AF-A0A1I6IM46-F1
#
_cell.length_a   1.000
_cell.length_b   1.000
_cell.length_c   1.000
_cell.angle_alpha   90.00
_cell.angle_beta   90.00
_cell.angle_gamma   90.00
#
_symmetry.space_group_name_H-M   'P 1'
#
loop_
_entity.id
_entity.type
_entity.pdbx_description
1 polymer ?
#
loop_
_entity_poly.entity_id
_entity_poly.type
_entity_poly.pdbx_seq_one_letter_code
_entity_poly.pdbx_strand_id
1 'polypeptide(L)'
;MSEEVFEIVCSMDRRKVELQIVLQCAPTLAGLKTSNLLILPKDLEEQARVILRHTGLVGYRLVYDRHRVVFLVFKRDMLISYLKSDEVKSFLASYEYDVDCFGACLKTFQRRYEDFVKSRKNFPHEMGAFLGYPMCDVKGFIENEGDGFLIAGYWKVYGDANRTKQLFELFDETKDDMVCMLSKGFTLNQIISEQSRASLAS
;
A
#
# COMPACT_ATOMS: atom_id res chain seq x y z
N MET A 1 2.12 -5.07 15.41
CA MET A 1 2.87 -6.33 15.22
C MET A 1 3.29 -6.83 16.58
N SER A 2 2.91 -8.05 16.92
CA SER A 2 3.21 -8.68 18.21
C SER A 2 4.70 -9.03 18.36
N GLU A 3 5.15 -9.19 19.62
CA GLU A 3 6.53 -9.60 19.93
C GLU A 3 6.85 -10.98 19.34
N GLU A 4 5.93 -11.93 19.44
CA GLU A 4 6.07 -13.27 18.87
C GLU A 4 6.28 -13.24 17.35
N VAL A 5 5.49 -12.44 16.63
CA VAL A 5 5.64 -12.29 15.17
C VAL A 5 6.94 -11.59 14.82
N PHE A 6 7.37 -10.61 15.63
CA PHE A 6 8.66 -9.96 15.42
C PHE A 6 9.82 -10.95 15.52
N GLU A 7 9.80 -11.87 16.48
CA GLU A 7 10.79 -12.95 16.59
C GLU A 7 10.77 -13.89 15.37
N ILE A 8 9.56 -14.28 14.92
CA ILE A 8 9.40 -15.06 13.68
C ILE A 8 10.05 -14.34 12.51
N VAL A 9 9.73 -13.06 12.29
CA VAL A 9 10.30 -12.27 11.19
C VAL A 9 11.83 -12.20 11.29
N CYS A 10 12.37 -12.06 12.50
CA CYS A 10 13.83 -12.06 12.73
C CYS A 10 14.49 -13.40 12.36
N SER A 11 13.77 -14.52 12.52
CA SER A 11 14.25 -15.86 12.15
C SER A 11 14.15 -16.16 10.64
N MET A 12 13.35 -15.40 9.90
CA MET A 12 13.10 -15.62 8.47
C MET A 12 14.12 -14.92 7.57
N ASP A 13 14.31 -15.46 6.37
CA ASP A 13 15.09 -14.78 5.33
C ASP A 13 14.36 -13.50 4.87
N ARG A 14 14.87 -12.34 5.31
CA ARG A 14 14.34 -11.02 4.96
C ARG A 14 14.47 -10.69 3.47
N ARG A 15 15.25 -11.44 2.70
CA ARG A 15 15.32 -11.31 1.23
C ARG A 15 14.22 -12.08 0.51
N LYS A 16 13.47 -12.94 1.21
CA LYS A 16 12.33 -13.66 0.62
C LYS A 16 11.25 -12.68 0.18
N VAL A 17 10.93 -12.70 -1.11
CA VAL A 17 10.02 -11.73 -1.73
C VAL A 17 8.61 -11.87 -1.18
N GLU A 18 8.13 -13.09 -0.92
CA GLU A 18 6.82 -13.34 -0.33
C GLU A 18 6.69 -12.69 1.04
N LEU A 19 7.75 -12.77 1.87
CA LEU A 19 7.79 -12.12 3.17
C LEU A 19 7.73 -10.60 3.02
N GLN A 20 8.50 -10.03 2.10
CA GLN A 20 8.46 -8.58 1.85
C GLN A 20 7.08 -8.09 1.36
N ILE A 21 6.42 -8.87 0.51
CA ILE A 21 5.06 -8.57 0.05
C ILE A 21 4.09 -8.60 1.23
N VAL A 22 4.15 -9.60 2.11
CA VAL A 22 3.28 -9.65 3.31
C VAL A 22 3.55 -8.48 4.26
N LEU A 23 4.82 -8.25 4.62
CA LEU A 23 5.18 -7.20 5.57
C LEU A 23 4.73 -5.80 5.13
N GLN A 24 4.77 -5.53 3.83
CA GLN A 24 4.44 -4.21 3.28
C GLN A 24 3.00 -4.12 2.79
N CYS A 25 2.43 -5.20 2.24
CA CYS A 25 1.17 -5.16 1.50
C CYS A 25 0.06 -6.07 2.09
N ALA A 26 0.21 -6.60 3.31
CA ALA A 26 -0.82 -7.43 3.95
C ALA A 26 -2.24 -6.84 3.90
N PRO A 27 -2.47 -5.54 4.23
CA PRO A 27 -3.81 -4.94 4.11
C PRO A 27 -4.35 -4.95 2.67
N THR A 28 -3.49 -4.76 1.67
CA THR A 28 -3.89 -4.80 0.25
C THR A 28 -4.18 -6.23 -0.22
N LEU A 29 -3.38 -7.21 0.22
CA LEU A 29 -3.62 -8.63 -0.02
C LEU A 29 -5.00 -9.05 0.53
N ALA A 30 -5.28 -8.70 1.78
CA ALA A 30 -6.55 -8.96 2.45
C ALA A 30 -7.74 -8.18 1.86
N GLY A 31 -7.49 -7.14 1.05
CA GLY A 31 -8.56 -6.29 0.49
C GLY A 31 -9.10 -5.23 1.44
N LEU A 32 -8.40 -4.98 2.54
CA LEU A 32 -8.71 -3.90 3.48
C LEU A 32 -8.25 -2.53 2.96
N LYS A 33 -7.29 -2.52 2.02
CA LYS A 33 -6.73 -1.32 1.39
C LYS A 33 -6.67 -1.49 -0.13
N THR A 34 -6.92 -0.42 -0.88
CA THR A 34 -6.93 -0.44 -2.36
C THR A 34 -5.52 -0.67 -2.95
N SER A 35 -4.50 -0.17 -2.28
CA SER A 35 -3.11 -0.18 -2.75
C SER A 35 -2.09 0.00 -1.62
N ASN A 36 -0.82 -0.26 -1.90
CA ASN A 36 0.30 0.08 -1.04
C ASN A 36 1.58 0.27 -1.86
N LEU A 37 2.61 0.88 -1.27
CA LEU A 37 3.95 0.82 -1.85
C LEU A 37 4.63 -0.51 -1.50
N LEU A 38 5.39 -1.03 -2.44
CA LEU A 38 6.30 -2.16 -2.22
C LEU A 38 7.70 -1.75 -2.65
N ILE A 39 8.61 -1.72 -1.69
CA ILE A 39 10.01 -1.34 -1.90
C ILE A 39 10.87 -2.58 -1.74
N LEU A 40 11.62 -2.92 -2.79
CA LEU A 40 12.46 -4.11 -2.84
C LEU A 40 13.85 -3.77 -3.39
N PRO A 41 14.89 -4.56 -3.09
CA PRO A 41 16.12 -4.60 -3.88
C PRO A 41 15.83 -4.82 -5.36
N LYS A 42 16.57 -4.14 -6.25
CA LYS A 42 16.36 -4.20 -7.71
C LYS A 42 16.49 -5.61 -8.28
N ASP A 43 17.39 -6.41 -7.75
CA ASP A 43 17.62 -7.79 -8.19
C ASP A 43 16.45 -8.74 -7.88
N LEU A 44 15.51 -8.32 -7.03
CA LEU A 44 14.29 -9.06 -6.73
C LEU A 44 13.08 -8.65 -7.59
N GLU A 45 13.24 -7.70 -8.52
CA GLU A 45 12.14 -7.14 -9.31
C GLU A 45 11.37 -8.22 -10.11
N GLU A 46 12.10 -9.06 -10.85
CA GLU A 46 11.48 -10.08 -11.70
C GLU A 46 10.74 -11.14 -10.87
N GLN A 47 11.35 -11.56 -9.75
CA GLN A 47 10.71 -12.50 -8.83
C GLN A 47 9.42 -11.89 -8.24
N ALA A 48 9.44 -10.62 -7.84
CA ALA A 48 8.27 -9.93 -7.33
C ALA A 48 7.17 -9.81 -8.38
N ARG A 49 7.50 -9.52 -9.64
CA ARG A 49 6.52 -9.49 -10.74
C ARG A 49 5.88 -10.85 -10.96
N VAL A 50 6.66 -11.94 -10.92
CA VAL A 50 6.14 -13.30 -11.03
C VAL A 50 5.17 -13.58 -9.89
N ILE A 51 5.56 -13.32 -8.64
CA ILE A 51 4.74 -13.61 -7.47
C ILE A 51 3.44 -12.79 -7.49
N LEU A 52 3.51 -11.47 -7.72
CA LEU A 52 2.33 -10.59 -7.72
C LEU A 52 1.29 -10.99 -8.79
N ARG A 53 1.73 -11.49 -9.96
CA ARG A 53 0.80 -12.01 -10.98
C ARG A 53 -0.10 -13.14 -10.46
N HIS A 54 0.37 -13.93 -9.51
CA HIS A 54 -0.40 -15.03 -8.93
C HIS A 54 -1.30 -14.60 -7.78
N THR A 55 -1.08 -13.43 -7.18
CA THR A 55 -1.88 -12.93 -6.05
C THR A 55 -3.11 -12.11 -6.45
N GLY A 56 -3.31 -11.87 -7.75
CA GLY A 56 -4.36 -10.97 -8.26
C GLY A 56 -4.05 -9.48 -8.04
N LEU A 57 -2.85 -9.14 -7.58
CA LEU A 57 -2.39 -7.77 -7.42
C LEU A 57 -1.60 -7.30 -8.65
N VAL A 58 -1.71 -6.00 -8.95
CA VAL A 58 -0.90 -5.36 -9.99
C VAL A 58 0.28 -4.66 -9.34
N GLY A 59 1.50 -5.03 -9.73
CA GLY A 59 2.73 -4.31 -9.36
C GLY A 59 3.16 -3.33 -10.45
N TYR A 60 2.79 -2.06 -10.31
CA TYR A 60 3.18 -0.99 -11.23
C TYR A 60 4.46 -0.29 -10.74
N ARG A 61 5.55 -0.38 -11.51
CA ARG A 61 6.84 0.21 -11.12
C ARG A 61 6.75 1.73 -11.19
N LEU A 62 6.98 2.39 -10.06
CA LEU A 62 7.06 3.84 -9.97
C LEU A 62 8.47 4.31 -10.31
N VAL A 63 9.50 3.82 -9.62
CA VAL A 63 10.85 4.36 -9.77
C VAL A 63 11.93 3.35 -9.39
N TYR A 64 13.11 3.55 -9.94
CA TYR A 64 14.35 2.98 -9.43
C TYR A 64 15.07 4.00 -8.54
N ASP A 65 15.28 3.63 -7.28
CA ASP A 65 16.02 4.44 -6.30
C ASP A 65 17.32 3.73 -5.90
N ARG A 66 18.44 4.13 -6.51
CA ARG A 66 19.77 3.52 -6.30
C ARG A 66 19.77 2.00 -6.49
N HIS A 67 19.71 1.22 -5.41
CA HIS A 67 19.69 -0.26 -5.43
C HIS A 67 18.29 -0.84 -5.16
N ARG A 68 17.25 0.00 -5.13
CA ARG A 68 15.87 -0.39 -4.87
C ARG A 68 14.96 -0.10 -6.07
N VAL A 69 13.87 -0.86 -6.13
CA VAL A 69 12.71 -0.62 -6.99
C VAL A 69 11.52 -0.32 -6.10
N VAL A 70 10.73 0.67 -6.48
CA VAL A 70 9.48 1.04 -5.79
C VAL A 70 8.32 0.72 -6.72
N PHE A 71 7.38 -0.08 -6.24
CA PHE A 71 6.13 -0.38 -6.90
C PHE A 71 4.96 0.28 -6.17
N LEU A 72 3.96 0.71 -6.94
CA LEU A 72 2.59 0.78 -6.46
C LEU A 72 1.96 -0.60 -6.68
N VAL A 73 1.61 -1.28 -5.59
CA VAL A 73 0.91 -2.57 -5.60
C VAL A 73 -0.56 -2.32 -5.31
N PHE A 74 -1.48 -2.81 -6.15
CA PHE A 74 -2.90 -2.51 -5.98
C PHE A 74 -3.83 -3.58 -6.54
N LYS A 75 -5.06 -3.62 -6.00
CA LYS A 75 -6.19 -4.34 -6.60
C LYS A 75 -6.82 -3.43 -7.66
N ARG A 76 -6.77 -3.86 -8.94
CA ARG A 76 -7.12 -3.01 -10.09
C ARG A 76 -8.50 -2.38 -9.97
N ASP A 77 -9.53 -3.19 -9.77
CA ASP A 77 -10.91 -2.70 -9.79
C ASP A 77 -11.22 -1.83 -8.57
N MET A 78 -10.68 -2.20 -7.40
CA MET A 78 -10.82 -1.39 -6.18
C MET A 78 -10.18 -0.01 -6.33
N LEU A 79 -8.95 0.07 -6.86
CA LEU A 79 -8.27 1.35 -7.03
C LEU A 79 -8.98 2.20 -8.09
N ILE A 80 -9.38 1.62 -9.23
CA ILE A 80 -10.11 2.36 -10.27
C ILE A 80 -11.42 2.93 -9.71
N SER A 81 -12.20 2.11 -8.99
CA SER A 81 -13.47 2.54 -8.40
C SER A 81 -13.26 3.63 -7.36
N TYR A 82 -12.25 3.50 -6.49
CA TYR A 82 -11.94 4.48 -5.46
C TYR A 82 -11.52 5.83 -6.07
N LEU A 83 -10.60 5.83 -7.04
CA LEU A 83 -10.12 7.06 -7.67
C LEU A 83 -11.25 7.81 -8.40
N LYS A 84 -12.23 7.07 -8.93
CA LYS A 84 -13.41 7.63 -9.63
C LYS A 84 -14.49 8.16 -8.70
N SER A 85 -14.39 7.98 -7.37
CA SER A 85 -15.33 8.61 -6.44
C SER A 85 -15.26 10.13 -6.56
N ASP A 86 -16.40 10.81 -6.43
CA ASP A 86 -16.50 12.24 -6.72
C ASP A 86 -15.51 13.08 -5.90
N GLU A 87 -15.32 12.73 -4.62
CA GLU A 87 -14.38 13.42 -3.74
C GLU A 87 -12.93 13.26 -4.20
N VAL A 88 -12.50 12.02 -4.48
CA VAL A 88 -11.11 11.72 -4.88
C VAL A 88 -10.84 12.27 -6.28
N LYS A 89 -11.78 12.12 -7.21
CA LYS A 89 -11.67 12.64 -8.57
C LYS A 89 -11.52 14.16 -8.56
N SER A 90 -12.36 14.87 -7.80
CA SER A 90 -12.30 16.33 -7.71
C SER A 90 -10.99 16.81 -7.07
N PHE A 91 -10.51 16.10 -6.05
CA PHE A 91 -9.21 16.38 -5.43
C PHE A 91 -8.06 16.17 -6.42
N LEU A 92 -8.00 15.02 -7.10
CA LEU A 92 -6.91 14.74 -8.05
C LEU A 92 -6.95 15.66 -9.27
N ALA A 93 -8.12 16.13 -9.70
CA ALA A 93 -8.26 17.11 -10.77
C ALA A 93 -7.59 18.45 -10.42
N SER A 94 -7.63 18.90 -9.15
CA SER A 94 -6.93 20.12 -8.74
C SER A 94 -5.41 19.98 -8.79
N TYR A 95 -4.92 18.75 -8.81
CA TYR A 95 -3.52 18.37 -9.02
C TYR A 95 -3.25 17.98 -10.49
N GLU A 96 -4.12 18.34 -11.45
CA GLU A 96 -3.94 18.09 -12.88
C GLU A 96 -3.90 16.60 -13.29
N TYR A 97 -4.52 15.72 -12.52
CA TYR A 97 -4.67 14.31 -12.91
C TYR A 97 -5.95 14.09 -13.74
N ASP A 98 -5.80 13.38 -14.85
CA ASP A 98 -6.92 12.82 -15.61
C ASP A 98 -7.27 11.43 -15.06
N VAL A 99 -8.28 11.40 -14.17
CA VAL A 99 -8.76 10.17 -13.52
C VAL A 99 -9.60 9.30 -14.46
N ASP A 100 -10.22 9.89 -15.49
CA ASP A 100 -11.05 9.14 -16.43
C ASP A 100 -10.18 8.21 -17.31
N CYS A 101 -8.95 8.64 -17.61
CA CYS A 101 -7.91 7.80 -18.20
C CYS A 101 -6.96 7.22 -17.13
N PHE A 102 -7.32 6.09 -16.52
CA PHE A 102 -6.51 5.44 -15.47
C PHE A 102 -5.03 5.26 -15.83
N GLY A 103 -4.73 4.91 -17.09
CA GLY A 103 -3.35 4.77 -17.56
C GLY A 103 -2.58 6.10 -17.60
N ALA A 104 -3.22 7.19 -18.00
CA ALA A 104 -2.62 8.52 -17.94
C ALA A 104 -2.46 8.99 -16.49
N CYS A 105 -3.45 8.73 -15.64
CA CYS A 105 -3.41 8.99 -14.20
C CYS A 105 -2.16 8.36 -13.54
N LEU A 106 -1.95 7.06 -13.76
CA LEU A 106 -0.77 6.35 -13.23
C LEU A 106 0.55 6.87 -13.79
N LYS A 107 0.60 7.25 -15.07
CA LYS A 107 1.81 7.84 -15.68
C LYS A 107 2.13 9.20 -15.07
N THR A 108 1.14 10.04 -14.82
CA THR A 108 1.32 11.33 -14.12
C THR A 108 1.84 11.11 -12.70
N PHE A 109 1.26 10.15 -11.98
CA PHE A 109 1.68 9.80 -10.63
C PHE A 109 3.13 9.31 -10.61
N GLN A 110 3.46 8.38 -11.51
CA GLN A 110 4.81 7.89 -11.70
C GLN A 110 5.80 9.02 -11.94
N ARG A 111 5.53 9.90 -12.91
CA ARG A 111 6.42 11.01 -13.25
C ARG A 111 6.68 11.90 -12.04
N ARG A 112 5.65 12.29 -11.29
CA ARG A 112 5.81 13.13 -10.09
C ARG A 112 6.59 12.43 -8.98
N TYR A 113 6.32 11.15 -8.75
CA TYR A 113 7.06 10.37 -7.77
C TYR A 113 8.54 10.18 -8.19
N GLU A 114 8.80 9.91 -9.48
CA GLU A 114 10.16 9.83 -10.02
C GLU A 114 10.92 11.16 -9.87
N ASP A 115 10.27 12.29 -10.15
CA ASP A 115 10.83 13.63 -10.00
C ASP A 115 11.23 13.94 -8.54
N PHE A 116 10.40 13.56 -7.57
CA PHE A 116 10.73 13.67 -6.15
C PHE A 116 11.98 12.85 -5.81
N VAL A 117 12.01 11.57 -6.18
CA VAL A 117 13.10 10.66 -5.84
C VAL A 117 14.42 11.03 -6.52
N LYS A 118 14.39 11.42 -7.79
CA LYS A 118 15.60 11.70 -8.59
C LYS A 118 16.10 13.13 -8.44
N SER A 119 15.21 14.10 -8.33
CA SER A 119 15.55 15.52 -8.43
C SER A 119 15.29 16.31 -7.16
N ARG A 120 14.88 15.65 -6.05
CA ARG A 120 14.52 16.29 -4.77
C ARG A 120 13.55 17.47 -4.96
N LYS A 121 12.65 17.37 -5.94
CA LYS A 121 11.51 18.29 -6.05
C LYS A 121 10.58 18.10 -4.86
N ASN A 122 9.54 18.93 -4.75
CA ASN A 122 8.53 18.80 -3.70
C ASN A 122 7.90 17.40 -3.72
N PHE A 123 7.65 16.85 -2.53
CA PHE A 123 7.01 15.55 -2.38
C PHE A 123 5.56 15.61 -2.87
N PRO A 124 5.10 14.64 -3.70
CA PRO A 124 3.72 14.63 -4.18
C PRO A 124 2.79 14.16 -3.06
N HIS A 125 2.38 15.07 -2.17
CA HIS A 125 1.54 14.75 -1.03
C HIS A 125 0.18 14.16 -1.42
N GLU A 126 -0.30 14.45 -2.63
CA GLU A 126 -1.52 13.85 -3.19
C GLU A 126 -1.42 12.33 -3.37
N MET A 127 -0.22 11.76 -3.28
CA MET A 127 0.00 10.31 -3.33
C MET A 127 -0.80 9.55 -2.27
N GLY A 128 -1.18 10.21 -1.17
CA GLY A 128 -2.07 9.61 -0.16
C GLY A 128 -3.39 9.09 -0.75
N ALA A 129 -3.92 9.77 -1.77
CA ALA A 129 -5.10 9.29 -2.51
C ALA A 129 -4.76 8.00 -3.29
N PHE A 130 -3.62 7.93 -3.96
CA PHE A 130 -3.20 6.70 -4.64
C PHE A 130 -2.93 5.54 -3.70
N LEU A 131 -2.67 5.81 -2.42
CA LEU A 131 -2.53 4.83 -1.34
C LEU A 131 -3.86 4.51 -0.64
N GLY A 132 -4.98 5.10 -1.07
CA GLY A 132 -6.30 4.84 -0.49
C GLY A 132 -6.47 5.37 0.93
N TYR A 133 -5.74 6.42 1.32
CA TYR A 133 -5.96 7.07 2.61
C TYR A 133 -7.29 7.85 2.60
N PRO A 134 -7.96 7.98 3.76
CA PRO A 134 -9.14 8.83 3.88
C PRO A 134 -8.83 10.26 3.41
N MET A 135 -9.74 10.85 2.63
CA MET A 135 -9.49 12.17 2.03
C MET A 135 -9.34 13.29 3.07
N CYS A 136 -10.01 13.18 4.23
CA CYS A 136 -9.79 14.09 5.35
C CYS A 136 -8.35 14.06 5.86
N ASP A 137 -7.71 12.88 5.89
CA ASP A 137 -6.32 12.73 6.34
C ASP A 137 -5.33 13.20 5.27
N VAL A 138 -5.62 12.96 3.99
CA VAL A 138 -4.79 13.46 2.87
C VAL A 138 -4.80 14.98 2.83
N LYS A 139 -6.01 15.60 2.87
CA LYS A 139 -6.17 17.06 2.89
C LYS A 139 -5.57 17.65 4.16
N GLY A 140 -5.86 17.06 5.32
CA GLY A 140 -5.32 17.50 6.61
C GLY A 140 -3.79 17.46 6.65
N PHE A 141 -3.16 16.41 6.09
CA PHE A 141 -1.70 16.35 5.98
C PHE A 141 -1.15 17.51 5.15
N ILE A 142 -1.77 17.80 4.01
CA ILE A 142 -1.32 18.87 3.10
C ILE A 142 -1.51 20.25 3.75
N GLU A 143 -2.68 20.52 4.31
CA GLU A 143 -3.06 21.80 4.91
C GLU A 143 -2.22 22.13 6.14
N ASN A 144 -1.86 21.12 6.93
CA ASN A 144 -1.08 21.29 8.16
C ASN A 144 0.41 20.98 7.98
N GLU A 145 0.89 20.81 6.74
CA GLU A 145 2.28 20.46 6.42
C GLU A 145 2.81 19.22 7.19
N GLY A 146 1.90 18.30 7.53
CA GLY A 146 2.18 17.11 8.31
C GLY A 146 2.16 17.28 9.83
N ASP A 147 1.93 18.47 10.38
CA ASP A 147 1.78 18.68 11.82
C ASP A 147 0.31 18.65 12.26
N GLY A 148 0.03 18.75 13.57
CA GLY A 148 -1.34 18.84 14.09
C GLY A 148 -2.20 17.57 13.98
N PHE A 149 -1.58 16.41 13.74
CA PHE A 149 -2.29 15.13 13.63
C PHE A 149 -2.76 14.61 15.00
N LEU A 150 -3.89 13.89 15.01
CA LEU A 150 -4.48 13.30 16.21
C LEU A 150 -3.72 12.05 16.66
N ILE A 151 -3.42 11.17 15.70
CA ILE A 151 -2.63 9.95 15.89
C ILE A 151 -1.77 9.68 14.64
N ALA A 152 -0.69 8.93 14.80
CA ALA A 152 0.16 8.48 13.71
C ALA A 152 0.37 6.96 13.79
N GLY A 153 0.35 6.31 12.63
CA GLY A 153 0.61 4.88 12.49
C GLY A 153 1.00 4.58 11.05
N TYR A 154 0.09 3.95 10.29
CA TYR A 154 0.29 3.73 8.85
C TYR A 154 0.29 5.04 8.04
N TRP A 155 -0.42 6.06 8.52
CA TRP A 155 -0.36 7.46 8.09
C TRP A 155 -0.65 8.38 9.28
N LYS A 156 -0.58 9.70 9.05
CA LYS A 156 -0.97 10.73 10.04
C LYS A 156 -2.45 11.04 9.91
N VAL A 157 -3.19 10.95 11.00
CA VAL A 157 -4.66 11.02 11.03
C VAL A 157 -5.13 12.39 11.50
N TYR A 158 -6.06 12.97 10.77
CA TYR A 158 -6.68 14.28 11.02
C TYR A 158 -8.18 14.17 11.22
N GLY A 159 -8.81 13.09 10.74
CA GLY A 159 -10.23 12.80 10.90
C GLY A 159 -10.57 11.99 12.16
N ASP A 160 -11.25 10.86 11.98
CA ASP A 160 -11.70 10.02 13.10
C ASP A 160 -10.55 9.15 13.63
N ALA A 161 -9.92 9.61 14.72
CA ALA A 161 -8.82 8.90 15.36
C ALA A 161 -9.21 7.52 15.90
N ASN A 162 -10.42 7.37 16.46
CA ASN A 162 -10.85 6.11 17.06
C ASN A 162 -11.08 5.03 15.99
N ARG A 163 -11.83 5.39 14.94
CA ARG A 163 -12.07 4.47 13.81
C ARG A 163 -10.78 4.12 13.09
N THR A 164 -9.88 5.09 12.92
CA THR A 164 -8.62 4.84 12.22
C THR A 164 -7.66 3.99 13.06
N LYS A 165 -7.67 4.15 14.38
CA LYS A 165 -6.93 3.28 15.30
C LYS A 165 -7.38 1.82 15.19
N GLN A 166 -8.69 1.57 15.21
CA GLN A 166 -9.24 0.22 15.01
C GLN A 166 -8.85 -0.37 13.65
N LEU A 167 -8.82 0.46 12.60
CA LEU A 167 -8.35 0.04 11.28
C LEU A 167 -6.85 -0.33 11.27
N PHE A 168 -6.01 0.41 12.00
CA PHE A 168 -4.59 0.10 12.14
C PHE A 168 -4.35 -1.20 12.92
N GLU A 169 -5.14 -1.44 13.97
CA GLU A 169 -5.11 -2.69 14.74
C GLU A 169 -5.46 -3.88 13.83
N LEU A 170 -6.53 -3.77 13.03
CA LEU A 170 -6.90 -4.79 12.05
C LEU A 170 -5.80 -5.03 11.01
N PHE A 171 -5.10 -3.99 10.56
CA PHE A 171 -3.97 -4.14 9.63
C PHE A 171 -2.80 -4.89 10.26
N ASP A 172 -2.51 -4.61 11.53
CA ASP A 172 -1.47 -5.30 12.28
C ASP A 172 -1.82 -6.77 12.51
N GLU A 173 -3.05 -7.07 12.95
CA GLU A 173 -3.54 -8.44 13.12
C GLU A 173 -3.47 -9.23 11.81
N THR A 174 -3.96 -8.64 10.71
CA THR A 174 -3.91 -9.26 9.38
C THR A 174 -2.47 -9.57 8.96
N LYS A 175 -1.55 -8.63 9.18
CA LYS A 175 -0.12 -8.82 8.85
C LYS A 175 0.49 -9.93 9.70
N ASP A 176 0.20 -9.94 10.99
CA ASP A 176 0.70 -10.90 11.96
C ASP A 176 0.24 -12.33 11.61
N ASP A 177 -1.04 -12.50 11.26
CA ASP A 177 -1.59 -13.77 10.78
C ASP A 177 -0.91 -14.25 9.50
N MET A 178 -0.75 -13.37 8.51
CA MET A 178 -0.10 -13.71 7.25
C MET A 178 1.37 -14.11 7.44
N VAL A 179 2.10 -13.45 8.35
CA VAL A 179 3.48 -13.83 8.69
C VAL A 179 3.51 -15.21 9.35
N CYS A 180 2.62 -15.47 10.30
CA CYS A 180 2.48 -16.78 10.95
C CYS A 180 2.15 -17.89 9.95
N MET A 181 1.32 -17.62 8.94
CA MET A 181 1.04 -18.60 7.89
C MET A 181 2.27 -18.83 7.00
N LEU A 182 2.99 -17.78 6.62
CA LEU A 182 4.24 -17.91 5.85
C LEU A 182 5.30 -18.73 6.60
N SER A 183 5.45 -18.53 7.92
CA SER A 183 6.42 -19.27 8.73
C SER A 183 6.07 -20.76 8.85
N LYS A 184 4.77 -21.09 8.80
CA LYS A 184 4.25 -22.48 8.72
C LYS A 184 4.35 -23.10 7.32
N GLY A 185 4.91 -22.38 6.35
CA GLY A 185 5.14 -22.88 4.99
C GLY A 185 3.99 -22.67 4.00
N PHE A 186 2.97 -21.88 4.35
CA PHE A 186 1.89 -21.55 3.42
C PHE A 186 2.40 -20.67 2.28
N THR A 187 1.85 -20.89 1.08
CA THR A 187 2.08 -20.01 -0.07
C THR A 187 1.16 -18.79 -0.02
N LEU A 188 1.53 -17.70 -0.70
CA LEU A 188 0.68 -16.49 -0.75
C LEU A 188 -0.72 -16.76 -1.28
N ASN A 189 -0.87 -17.67 -2.26
CA ASN A 189 -2.19 -18.01 -2.80
C ASN A 189 -3.07 -18.70 -1.75
N GLN A 190 -2.49 -19.59 -0.93
CA GLN A 190 -3.21 -20.22 0.17
C GLN A 190 -3.62 -19.18 1.22
N ILE A 191 -2.71 -18.26 1.57
CA ILE A 191 -2.98 -17.17 2.52
C ILE A 191 -4.14 -16.31 2.04
N ILE A 192 -4.13 -15.86 0.78
CA ILE A 192 -5.20 -15.03 0.19
C ILE A 192 -6.54 -15.77 0.17
N SER A 193 -6.51 -17.08 -0.10
CA SER A 193 -7.72 -17.91 -0.14
C SER A 193 -8.37 -18.06 1.24
N GLU A 194 -7.57 -18.23 2.30
CA GLU A 194 -8.07 -18.32 3.67
C GLU A 194 -8.67 -16.98 4.14
N GLN A 195 -8.06 -15.85 3.78
CA GLN A 195 -8.59 -14.52 4.10
C GLN A 195 -9.93 -14.23 3.41
N SER A 196 -10.09 -14.71 2.17
CA SER A 196 -11.34 -14.59 1.42
C SER A 196 -12.47 -15.44 2.03
N ARG A 197 -12.12 -16.55 2.70
CA ARG A 197 -13.10 -17.40 3.40
C ARG A 197 -13.53 -16.80 4.73
N ALA A 198 -12.60 -16.25 5.50
CA ALA A 198 -12.89 -15.58 6.76
C ALA A 198 -13.84 -14.38 6.59
N SER A 199 -13.64 -13.60 5.52
CA SER A 199 -14.49 -12.44 5.19
C SER A 199 -15.89 -12.79 4.65
N LEU A 200 -16.11 -14.01 4.17
CA LEU A 200 -17.44 -14.52 3.77
C LEU A 200 -18.21 -15.16 4.93
N ALA A 201 -17.53 -15.49 6.03
CA ALA A 201 -18.10 -16.13 7.21
C ALA A 201 -18.50 -15.12 8.31
N SER A 202 -18.12 -13.85 8.16
CA SER A 202 -18.45 -12.70 9.03
C SER A 202 -19.59 -11.87 8.47
#